data_AF-A0A7F5R710-F1
#
_entry.id   AF-A0A7F5R710-F1
#
_cell.length_a   1.000
_cell.length_b   1.000
_cell.length_c   1.000
_cell.angle_alpha   90.00
_cell.angle_beta   90.00
_cell.angle_gamma   90.00
#
_symmetry.space_group_name_H-M   'P 1'
#
loop_
_entity.id
_entity.type
_entity.pdbx_description
1 polymer ?
#
loop_
_entity_poly.entity_id
_entity_poly.type
_entity_poly.pdbx_seq_one_letter_code
_entity_poly.pdbx_strand_id
1 'polypeptide(L)'
;MLSLVSKALNSIFNNPPSPFITATTNEILFEGLTVYCNVTDFAGKAACAQIKSEAKNVIYISDKIFKLSFFGDKNGTVDERPFTVKRGLKNYKDIGRVVEFDNKPNMNVWPTKECNEYHGTDSTIFPPLLQKEEGIVAFSPDICSN
;
A
#
# COMPACT_ATOMS: atom_id res chain seq x y z
N MET A 1 9.86 24.75 0.91
CA MET A 1 9.57 23.32 0.63
C MET A 1 8.53 23.16 -0.47
N LEU A 2 7.37 23.84 -0.40
CA LEU A 2 6.35 23.79 -1.46
C LEU A 2 6.85 24.18 -2.87
N SER A 3 7.72 25.18 -2.99
CA SER A 3 8.30 25.60 -4.28
C SER A 3 9.13 24.49 -4.95
N LEU A 4 9.83 23.68 -4.14
CA LEU A 4 10.60 22.54 -4.62
C LEU A 4 9.67 21.42 -5.11
N VAL A 5 8.60 21.15 -4.38
CA VAL A 5 7.57 20.16 -4.75
C VAL A 5 6.88 20.57 -6.05
N SER A 6 6.48 21.84 -6.17
CA SER A 6 5.87 22.36 -7.40
C SER A 6 6.80 22.22 -8.60
N LYS A 7 8.10 22.56 -8.45
CA LYS A 7 9.09 22.38 -9.50
C LYS A 7 9.29 20.90 -9.85
N ALA A 8 9.31 20.02 -8.86
CA ALA A 8 9.43 18.58 -9.08
C ALA A 8 8.23 18.02 -9.86
N LEU A 9 7.00 18.37 -9.47
CA LEU A 9 5.76 17.96 -10.16
C LEU A 9 5.76 18.45 -11.62
N ASN A 10 6.13 19.72 -11.85
CA ASN A 10 6.26 20.24 -13.21
C ASN A 10 7.33 19.52 -14.01
N SER A 11 8.41 19.05 -13.38
CA SER A 11 9.46 18.32 -14.08
C SER A 11 9.00 16.90 -14.45
N ILE A 12 8.58 16.12 -13.46
CA ILE A 12 8.31 14.69 -13.64
C ILE A 12 6.99 14.40 -14.39
N PHE A 13 6.07 15.37 -14.46
CA PHE A 13 4.83 15.29 -15.25
C PHE A 13 4.83 16.16 -16.51
N ASN A 14 6.00 16.59 -16.99
CA ASN A 14 6.16 17.32 -18.25
C ASN A 14 5.34 18.63 -18.33
N ASN A 15 5.50 19.47 -17.30
CA ASN A 15 4.94 20.80 -17.13
C ASN A 15 3.42 20.87 -17.38
N PRO A 16 2.62 20.16 -16.55
CA PRO A 16 1.18 20.12 -16.74
C PRO A 16 0.56 21.52 -16.53
N PRO A 17 -0.55 21.83 -17.21
CA PRO A 17 -1.19 23.15 -17.14
C PRO A 17 -1.80 23.45 -15.76
N SER A 18 -2.00 22.42 -14.92
CA SER A 18 -2.57 22.54 -13.59
C SER A 18 -2.08 21.40 -12.67
N PRO A 19 -2.25 21.49 -11.34
CA PRO A 19 -1.98 20.39 -10.42
C PRO A 19 -2.99 19.24 -10.54
N PHE A 20 -4.05 19.41 -11.34
CA PHE A 20 -5.05 18.39 -11.63
C PHE A 20 -4.76 17.73 -12.97
N ILE A 21 -4.98 16.42 -13.03
CA ILE A 21 -4.82 15.60 -14.24
C ILE A 21 -6.19 15.01 -14.58
N THR A 22 -6.57 15.08 -15.85
CA THR A 22 -7.70 14.31 -16.39
C THR A 22 -7.14 13.02 -16.97
N ALA A 23 -7.65 11.89 -16.50
CA ALA A 23 -7.25 10.56 -16.94
C ALA A 23 -8.45 9.63 -16.86
N THR A 24 -8.39 8.55 -17.61
CA THR A 24 -9.38 7.48 -17.54
C THR A 24 -9.30 6.75 -16.20
N THR A 25 -10.39 6.08 -15.82
CA THR A 25 -10.40 5.21 -14.63
C THR A 25 -9.31 4.14 -14.71
N ASN A 26 -9.04 3.61 -15.91
CA ASN A 26 -8.03 2.57 -16.08
C ASN A 26 -6.61 3.09 -15.85
N GLU A 27 -6.31 4.31 -16.31
CA GLU A 27 -5.02 4.97 -16.05
C GLU A 27 -4.82 5.25 -14.56
N ILE A 28 -5.87 5.67 -13.85
CA ILE A 28 -5.78 5.98 -12.42
C ILE A 28 -5.60 4.70 -11.60
N LEU A 29 -6.40 3.66 -11.89
CA LEU A 29 -6.44 2.45 -11.07
C LEU A 29 -5.36 1.44 -11.43
N PHE A 30 -5.07 1.23 -12.71
CA PHE A 30 -4.28 0.07 -13.16
C PHE A 30 -3.10 0.45 -14.05
N GLU A 31 -3.31 1.07 -15.21
CA GLU A 31 -2.22 1.32 -16.18
C GLU A 31 -1.18 2.31 -15.69
N GLY A 32 -1.62 3.35 -14.97
CA GLY A 32 -0.78 4.35 -14.35
C GLY A 32 -0.47 5.58 -15.20
N LEU A 33 -0.22 6.67 -14.49
CA LEU A 33 0.24 7.95 -15.02
C LEU A 33 1.77 7.91 -15.21
N THR A 34 2.24 8.42 -16.34
CA THR A 34 3.68 8.39 -16.67
C THR A 34 4.45 9.41 -15.83
N VAL A 35 5.55 8.96 -15.23
CA VAL A 35 6.51 9.76 -14.47
C VAL A 35 7.85 9.76 -15.21
N TYR A 36 8.29 10.96 -15.60
CA TYR A 36 9.51 11.20 -16.34
C TYR A 36 10.68 11.47 -15.38
N CYS A 37 11.57 10.48 -15.23
CA CYS A 37 12.77 10.58 -14.41
C CYS A 37 14.07 10.75 -15.21
N ASN A 38 13.94 11.03 -16.52
CA ASN A 38 15.03 11.44 -17.40
C ASN A 38 15.30 12.95 -17.36
N VAL A 39 14.71 13.66 -16.40
CA VAL A 39 14.84 15.10 -16.19
C VAL A 39 16.22 15.49 -15.63
N THR A 40 16.65 16.71 -15.93
CA THR A 40 18.01 17.18 -15.60
C THR A 40 18.09 17.99 -14.30
N ASP A 41 16.98 18.61 -13.90
CA ASP A 41 16.93 19.48 -12.73
C ASP A 41 16.95 18.69 -11.42
N PHE A 42 17.42 19.36 -10.37
CA PHE A 42 17.56 18.75 -9.05
C PHE A 42 16.23 18.30 -8.45
N ALA A 43 15.15 19.07 -8.62
CA ALA A 43 13.88 18.78 -7.96
C ALA A 43 13.24 17.51 -8.53
N GLY A 44 13.22 17.38 -9.86
CA GLY A 44 12.72 16.18 -10.53
C GLY A 44 13.55 14.94 -10.19
N LYS A 45 14.89 15.05 -10.18
CA LYS A 45 15.77 13.93 -9.78
C LYS A 45 15.53 13.49 -8.34
N ALA A 46 15.39 14.42 -7.41
CA ALA A 46 15.13 14.12 -6.00
C ALA A 46 13.78 13.43 -5.81
N ALA A 47 12.72 13.92 -6.46
CA ALA A 47 11.40 13.29 -6.42
C ALA A 47 11.43 11.87 -6.99
N CYS A 48 12.09 11.67 -8.14
CA CYS A 48 12.25 10.36 -8.73
C CYS A 48 13.03 9.37 -7.85
N ALA A 49 14.09 9.83 -7.18
CA ALA A 49 14.83 9.00 -6.24
C ALA A 49 13.95 8.57 -5.06
N GLN A 50 13.19 9.51 -4.48
CA GLN A 50 12.28 9.22 -3.38
C GLN A 50 11.14 8.28 -3.79
N ILE A 51 10.54 8.49 -4.97
CA ILE A 51 9.49 7.60 -5.46
C ILE A 51 10.04 6.18 -5.64
N LYS A 52 11.23 6.03 -6.21
CA LYS A 52 11.85 4.70 -6.38
C LYS A 52 12.24 4.02 -5.08
N SER A 53 12.57 4.77 -4.03
CA SER A 53 12.90 4.17 -2.72
C SER A 53 11.66 3.73 -1.95
N GLU A 54 10.55 4.46 -2.07
CA GLU A 54 9.32 4.20 -1.32
C GLU A 54 8.33 3.30 -2.07
N ALA A 55 8.20 3.50 -3.39
CA ALA A 55 7.27 2.73 -4.20
C ALA A 55 7.86 1.34 -4.45
N LYS A 56 7.37 0.37 -3.69
CA LYS A 56 7.71 -1.04 -3.88
C LYS A 56 7.27 -1.55 -5.25
N ASN A 57 6.21 -0.97 -5.80
CA ASN A 57 5.47 -1.55 -6.91
C ASN A 57 5.16 -0.53 -8.02
N VAL A 58 6.22 -0.02 -8.65
CA VAL A 58 6.14 0.85 -9.85
C VAL A 58 6.20 0.02 -11.13
N ILE A 59 5.38 0.39 -12.13
CA ILE A 59 5.43 -0.24 -13.45
C ILE A 59 6.51 0.47 -14.28
N TYR A 60 7.68 -0.17 -14.43
CA TYR A 60 8.76 0.38 -15.23
C TYR A 60 8.48 0.27 -16.73
N ILE A 61 8.57 1.41 -17.45
CA ILE A 61 8.64 1.43 -18.92
C ILE A 61 10.10 1.35 -19.37
N SER A 62 11.00 2.01 -18.62
CA SER A 62 12.46 1.96 -18.79
C SER A 62 13.15 2.38 -17.47
N ASP A 63 14.49 2.31 -17.41
CA ASP A 63 15.27 2.70 -16.23
C ASP A 63 14.94 4.09 -15.66
N LYS A 64 14.48 5.01 -16.50
CA LYS A 64 14.21 6.41 -16.14
C LYS A 64 12.75 6.83 -16.38
N ILE A 65 11.86 5.91 -16.71
CA ILE A 65 10.44 6.21 -16.91
C ILE A 65 9.62 5.08 -16.33
N PHE A 66 8.71 5.41 -15.43
CA PHE A 66 7.78 4.46 -14.83
C PHE A 66 6.37 5.04 -14.79
N LYS A 67 5.38 4.18 -14.55
CA LYS A 67 3.99 4.58 -14.32
C LYS A 67 3.60 4.36 -12.87
N LEU A 68 2.76 5.26 -12.36
CA LEU A 68 2.14 5.19 -11.04
C LEU A 68 0.62 5.06 -11.16
N SER A 69 0.06 4.04 -10.50
CA SER A 69 -1.38 3.81 -10.33
C SER A 69 -1.65 3.30 -8.92
N PHE A 70 -2.92 3.23 -8.52
CA PHE A 70 -3.30 2.70 -7.21
C PHE A 70 -3.10 1.18 -7.08
N PHE A 71 -3.33 0.42 -8.15
CA PHE A 71 -3.38 -1.05 -8.13
C PHE A 71 -2.63 -1.70 -9.29
N GLY A 72 -1.76 -0.96 -10.00
CA GLY A 72 -1.15 -1.44 -11.24
C GLY A 72 -0.31 -2.72 -11.10
N ASP A 73 0.20 -2.95 -9.92
CA ASP A 73 1.00 -4.10 -9.53
C ASP A 73 0.21 -5.21 -8.83
N LYS A 74 -1.07 -5.01 -8.55
CA LYS A 74 -1.88 -5.94 -7.75
C LYS A 74 -2.56 -7.03 -8.58
N ASN A 75 -2.68 -6.85 -9.89
CA ASN A 75 -3.47 -7.75 -10.73
C ASN A 75 -2.75 -9.09 -10.94
N GLY A 76 -3.30 -10.16 -10.36
CA GLY A 76 -2.76 -11.52 -10.50
C GLY A 76 -1.41 -11.73 -9.80
N THR A 77 -1.05 -10.85 -8.86
CA THR A 77 0.19 -10.93 -8.11
C THR A 77 -0.06 -11.44 -6.69
N VAL A 78 0.93 -12.14 -6.15
CA VAL A 78 0.92 -12.63 -4.77
C VAL A 78 1.55 -11.57 -3.89
N ASP A 79 0.90 -11.22 -2.77
CA ASP A 79 1.53 -10.37 -1.76
C ASP A 79 2.70 -11.15 -1.14
N GLU A 80 3.90 -10.59 -1.24
CA GLU A 80 5.12 -11.20 -0.69
C GLU A 80 5.11 -11.24 0.84
N ARG A 81 4.20 -10.50 1.50
CA ARG A 81 4.05 -10.43 2.95
C ARG A 81 3.11 -11.54 3.43
N PRO A 82 3.62 -12.62 4.04
CA PRO A 82 2.77 -13.72 4.46
C PRO A 82 1.97 -13.34 5.72
N PHE A 83 0.79 -13.95 5.83
CA PHE A 83 0.03 -14.02 7.07
C PHE A 83 0.39 -15.30 7.83
N THR A 84 0.68 -15.16 9.12
CA THR A 84 0.67 -16.28 10.07
C THR A 84 -0.64 -16.22 10.85
N VAL A 85 -1.46 -17.26 10.72
CA VAL A 85 -2.78 -17.35 11.38
C VAL A 85 -2.92 -18.60 12.23
N LYS A 86 -3.79 -18.54 13.24
CA LYS A 86 -4.15 -19.70 14.06
C LYS A 86 -5.09 -20.65 13.32
N ARG A 87 -4.78 -21.95 13.33
CA ARG A 87 -5.61 -23.01 12.72
C ARG A 87 -6.88 -23.38 13.53
N GLY A 88 -7.01 -22.91 14.77
CA GLY A 88 -8.17 -23.21 15.63
C GLY A 88 -8.19 -24.61 16.27
N LEU A 89 -7.15 -25.44 16.11
CA LEU A 89 -7.12 -26.83 16.62
C LEU A 89 -7.24 -26.94 18.16
N LYS A 90 -6.67 -25.99 18.89
CA LYS A 90 -6.73 -25.96 20.37
C LYS A 90 -7.96 -25.22 20.90
N ASN A 91 -8.42 -24.23 20.14
CA ASN A 91 -9.57 -23.40 20.46
C ASN A 91 -10.21 -22.95 19.15
N TYR A 92 -11.44 -23.38 18.90
CA TYR A 92 -12.16 -23.03 17.67
C TYR A 92 -12.40 -21.52 17.56
N LYS A 93 -12.45 -20.79 18.69
CA LYS A 93 -12.63 -19.33 18.71
C LYS A 93 -11.43 -18.57 18.15
N ASP A 94 -10.29 -19.23 17.99
CA ASP A 94 -9.05 -18.62 17.49
C ASP A 94 -8.82 -18.88 15.99
N ILE A 95 -9.71 -19.60 15.30
CA ILE A 95 -9.52 -19.93 13.88
C ILE A 95 -9.38 -18.66 13.03
N GLY A 96 -8.37 -18.62 12.16
CA GLY A 96 -8.08 -17.48 11.28
C GLY A 96 -7.50 -16.25 11.99
N ARG A 97 -7.33 -16.29 13.32
CA ARG A 97 -6.78 -15.15 14.06
C ARG A 97 -5.36 -14.86 13.59
N VAL A 98 -5.12 -13.63 13.17
CA VAL A 98 -3.79 -13.16 12.75
C VAL A 98 -2.89 -13.09 13.97
N VAL A 99 -1.68 -13.64 13.85
CA VAL A 99 -0.65 -13.54 14.89
C VAL A 99 0.60 -12.83 14.38
N GLU A 100 0.86 -12.91 13.06
CA GLU A 100 1.94 -12.17 12.41
C GLU A 100 1.51 -11.80 10.99
N PHE A 101 2.06 -10.68 10.52
CA PHE A 101 2.00 -10.27 9.12
C PHE A 101 3.39 -9.76 8.73
N ASP A 102 3.87 -10.13 7.54
CA ASP A 102 5.24 -9.79 7.10
C ASP A 102 6.32 -10.28 8.08
N ASN A 103 6.13 -11.46 8.68
CA ASN A 103 6.99 -12.04 9.72
C ASN A 103 7.18 -11.14 10.96
N LYS A 104 6.25 -10.20 11.20
CA LYS A 104 6.26 -9.30 12.35
C LYS A 104 5.06 -9.60 13.23
N PRO A 105 5.23 -9.69 14.56
CA PRO A 105 4.14 -9.93 15.49
C PRO A 105 3.31 -8.67 15.80
N ASN A 106 3.77 -7.49 15.39
CA ASN A 106 3.08 -6.22 15.56
C ASN A 106 3.37 -5.30 14.35
N MET A 107 2.47 -4.36 14.11
CA MET A 107 2.69 -3.23 13.21
C MET A 107 3.70 -2.24 13.81
N ASN A 108 4.14 -1.28 13.01
CA ASN A 108 4.97 -0.16 13.46
C ASN A 108 4.53 1.15 12.79
N VAL A 109 3.22 1.30 12.60
CA VAL A 109 2.62 2.41 11.86
C VAL A 109 2.02 3.43 12.83
N TRP A 110 1.47 2.96 13.96
CA TRP A 110 0.74 3.80 14.90
C TRP A 110 1.61 4.27 16.06
N PRO A 111 1.28 5.41 16.71
CA PRO A 111 2.10 5.96 17.79
C PRO A 111 2.14 5.10 19.07
N THR A 112 1.09 4.30 19.30
CA THR A 112 0.95 3.51 20.54
C THR A 112 1.13 2.03 20.24
N LYS A 113 1.58 1.27 21.24
CA LYS A 113 1.83 -0.16 21.09
C LYS A 113 0.52 -0.91 20.83
N GLU A 114 -0.54 -0.52 21.52
CA GLU A 114 -1.86 -1.13 21.48
C GLU A 114 -2.46 -1.05 20.07
N CYS A 115 -2.34 0.10 19.40
CA CYS A 115 -2.82 0.25 18.02
C CYS A 115 -2.00 -0.55 17.00
N ASN A 116 -0.81 -1.02 17.38
CA ASN A 116 0.03 -1.83 16.52
C ASN A 116 -0.15 -3.34 16.73
N GLU A 117 -0.93 -3.78 17.72
CA GLU A 117 -1.24 -5.19 17.90
C GLU A 117 -2.18 -5.69 16.79
N TYR A 118 -2.04 -6.94 16.36
CA TYR A 118 -3.00 -7.55 15.44
C TYR A 118 -4.20 -8.09 16.20
N HIS A 119 -5.40 -7.68 15.78
CA HIS A 119 -6.66 -8.14 16.34
C HIS A 119 -7.53 -8.79 15.26
N GLY A 120 -8.24 -9.84 15.66
CA GLY A 120 -9.16 -10.53 14.76
C GLY A 120 -8.48 -11.38 13.69
N THR A 121 -9.20 -11.58 12.59
CA THR A 121 -8.77 -12.41 11.45
C THR A 121 -8.33 -11.56 10.26
N ASP A 122 -8.01 -12.18 9.13
CA ASP A 122 -7.68 -11.50 7.87
C ASP A 122 -8.93 -11.19 7.01
N SER A 123 -10.12 -11.19 7.61
CA SER A 123 -11.44 -11.04 6.98
C SER A 123 -11.90 -12.18 6.05
N THR A 124 -11.06 -13.19 5.79
CA THR A 124 -11.45 -14.31 4.91
C THR A 124 -12.32 -15.33 5.62
N ILE A 125 -12.09 -15.50 6.92
CA ILE A 125 -12.84 -16.40 7.79
C ILE A 125 -13.04 -15.74 9.15
N PHE A 126 -14.12 -16.12 9.84
CA PHE A 126 -14.39 -15.71 11.22
C PHE A 126 -14.69 -16.93 12.08
N PRO A 127 -14.43 -16.85 13.40
CA PRO A 127 -14.76 -17.94 14.30
C PRO A 127 -16.25 -18.35 14.24
N PRO A 128 -16.57 -19.65 14.33
CA PRO A 128 -17.95 -20.09 14.35
C PRO A 128 -18.60 -19.80 15.71
N LEU A 129 -19.94 -19.78 15.73
CA LEU A 129 -20.77 -19.64 16.95
C LEU A 129 -20.58 -18.29 17.70
N LEU A 130 -20.16 -17.24 16.98
CA LEU A 130 -20.09 -15.88 17.53
C LEU A 130 -21.47 -15.40 18.01
N GLN A 131 -21.47 -14.80 19.19
CA GLN A 131 -22.61 -14.07 19.73
C GLN A 131 -22.61 -12.63 19.21
N LYS A 132 -23.78 -12.00 19.21
CA LYS A 132 -23.95 -10.63 18.67
C LYS A 132 -23.08 -9.62 19.43
N GLU A 133 -22.84 -9.87 20.71
CA GLU A 133 -22.09 -9.01 21.62
C GLU A 133 -20.57 -9.14 21.43
N GLU A 134 -20.08 -10.22 20.80
CA GLU A 134 -18.64 -10.45 20.58
C GLU A 134 -18.07 -9.57 19.44
N GLY A 135 -18.90 -9.15 18.50
CA GLY A 135 -18.49 -8.34 17.35
C GLY A 135 -17.59 -9.09 16.35
N ILE A 136 -17.19 -8.37 15.31
CA ILE A 136 -16.27 -8.87 14.27
C ILE A 136 -15.10 -7.91 14.18
N VAL A 137 -13.89 -8.45 14.26
CA VAL A 137 -12.63 -7.68 14.17
C VAL A 137 -11.77 -8.32 13.09
N ALA A 138 -11.11 -7.50 12.26
CA ALA A 138 -10.30 -8.01 11.17
C ALA A 138 -9.17 -7.06 10.79
N PHE A 139 -7.94 -7.57 10.79
CA PHE A 139 -6.79 -6.84 10.29
C PHE A 139 -6.78 -6.77 8.76
N SER A 140 -6.62 -5.55 8.24
CA SER A 140 -6.46 -5.28 6.81
C SER A 140 -5.13 -4.56 6.53
N PRO A 141 -4.20 -5.21 5.81
CA PRO A 141 -2.91 -4.61 5.45
C PRO A 141 -3.04 -3.35 4.58
N ASP A 142 -4.13 -3.22 3.82
CA ASP A 142 -4.32 -2.12 2.87
C ASP A 142 -4.69 -0.80 3.56
N ILE A 143 -5.31 -0.86 4.75
CA ILE A 143 -5.59 0.33 5.59
C ILE A 143 -4.63 0.45 6.77
N CYS A 144 -3.66 -0.47 6.90
CA CYS A 144 -2.67 -0.52 7.97
C CYS A 144 -3.29 -0.56 9.38
N SER A 145 -4.43 -1.22 9.57
CA SER A 145 -5.15 -1.24 10.85
C SER A 145 -6.01 -2.49 11.03
N ASN A 146 -6.54 -2.66 12.25
CA ASN A 146 -7.47 -3.72 12.66
C ASN A 146 -8.94 -3.41 12.35
#